data_AF-A0A2W4M3B1-F1
#
_entry.id   AF-A0A2W4M3B1-F1
#
_cell.length_a   1.000
_cell.length_b   1.000
_cell.length_c   1.000
_cell.angle_alpha   90.00
_cell.angle_beta   90.00
_cell.angle_gamma   90.00
#
_symmetry.space_group_name_H-M   'P 1'
#
loop_
_entity.id
_entity.type
_entity.pdbx_description
1 polymer ?
#
loop_
_entity_poly.entity_id
_entity_poly.type
_entity_poly.pdbx_seq_one_letter_code
_entity_poly.pdbx_strand_id
1 'polypeptide(L)'
;MSRPTFGWLSKILTVGILGIGSNAAAEVRQPVTGEVMPQATSGTEIGIATSRGFPEDAITLEGLFKYRGEMLDPVADAKTAPGAFSPLCGFTGELVLRGGGCKVALGWYNVDPSGSPPRNDEIYVLVPADPTNAAQGLGCQDNDFCPLATMETTQTGQHGWTPRTYSAENIRTDPRYAGGLVGFALIGDSSQLCSQTKFSQAELNVKSSSGEPWVTTLIYQSTATPDAFYIAFEDLPMSQMSWRSAQNGGGGQNDGDFNDFVFFVTGLTCQGAGQPCETGLQGACAAGLTDCSDGGGPPACRPAVQPTAERCDNVDNDCNGMVDDGEGLCPEGRHCFQGKCVANCRSGEFMCPGGFQCNDAGFCIDVACQGVQCGEGEVCVGGTCRGACDGVVCPLGQECQLGRCVDLCAGVTCEGNKVCERGICVQNCSCRGCGDDKRCHPDGRCVDIGCETQTCGEGQVCVAGTCRDACEGAMCPGNAECVLGQCGDPPLGSVPGAGDPETGGSGPDIIITPPTGSGGTPSLPPPTQTGGGGNPGTSTVSPPPPPRRGAASGSSCQFSGTAASHGVLGLGLLALAGFAWRRRRRSNLSQ
;
A
#
# COMPACT_ATOMS: atom_id res chain seq x y z
N MET A 1 47.61 -23.88 58.78
CA MET A 1 47.29 -24.24 57.39
C MET A 1 45.87 -23.74 57.12
N SER A 2 45.67 -22.42 57.03
CA SER A 2 45.79 -21.56 55.83
C SER A 2 44.54 -21.66 54.93
N ARG A 3 43.74 -20.59 55.01
CA ARG A 3 42.44 -20.30 54.40
C ARG A 3 42.40 -20.47 52.87
N PRO A 4 41.19 -20.57 52.28
CA PRO A 4 40.91 -19.97 50.99
C PRO A 4 40.01 -18.73 51.12
N THR A 5 40.27 -17.82 50.21
CA THR A 5 39.83 -16.43 50.08
C THR A 5 38.49 -16.31 49.36
N PHE A 6 37.62 -15.42 49.85
CA PHE A 6 36.44 -14.92 49.13
C PHE A 6 36.89 -13.98 48.01
N GLY A 7 36.69 -14.37 46.75
CA GLY A 7 36.89 -13.52 45.58
C GLY A 7 35.57 -12.87 45.17
N TRP A 8 35.52 -11.54 45.19
CA TRP A 8 34.45 -10.74 44.59
C TRP A 8 34.61 -10.78 43.07
N LEU A 9 33.63 -11.36 42.36
CA LEU A 9 33.49 -11.25 40.92
C LEU A 9 32.60 -10.05 40.59
N SER A 10 33.22 -8.98 40.08
CA SER A 10 32.54 -7.87 39.42
C SER A 10 31.80 -8.40 38.19
N LYS A 11 30.46 -8.44 38.25
CA LYS A 11 29.62 -8.60 37.06
C LYS A 11 29.61 -7.28 36.30
N ILE A 12 30.40 -7.20 35.24
CA ILE A 12 30.23 -6.18 34.21
C ILE A 12 28.93 -6.51 33.48
N LEU A 13 27.92 -5.66 33.64
CA LEU A 13 26.69 -5.70 32.88
C LEU A 13 27.03 -5.31 31.43
N THR A 14 27.12 -6.28 30.53
CA THR A 14 27.14 -6.01 29.09
C THR A 14 25.73 -5.56 28.73
N VAL A 15 25.54 -4.26 28.51
CA VAL A 15 24.34 -3.72 27.89
C VAL A 15 24.32 -4.24 26.46
N GLY A 16 23.56 -5.31 26.23
CA GLY A 16 23.25 -5.79 24.90
C GLY A 16 22.42 -4.70 24.22
N ILE A 17 23.04 -4.00 23.27
CA ILE A 17 22.31 -3.23 22.27
C ILE A 17 21.50 -4.27 21.50
N LEU A 18 20.20 -4.33 21.76
CA LEU A 18 19.24 -5.00 20.89
C LEU A 18 19.28 -4.25 19.56
N GLY A 19 20.13 -4.72 18.66
CA GLY A 19 20.06 -4.36 17.26
C GLY A 19 18.68 -4.76 16.76
N ILE A 20 17.95 -3.77 16.25
CA ILE A 20 16.76 -3.99 15.45
C ILE A 20 17.26 -4.82 14.27
N GLY A 21 17.03 -6.13 14.32
CA GLY A 21 17.34 -7.02 13.23
C GLY A 21 16.39 -6.67 12.09
N SER A 22 16.86 -5.85 11.15
CA SER A 22 16.26 -5.79 9.83
C SER A 22 16.25 -7.23 9.31
N ASN A 23 15.07 -7.79 9.04
CA ASN A 23 14.96 -9.04 8.29
C ASN A 23 15.55 -8.76 6.91
N ALA A 24 16.85 -9.01 6.73
CA ALA A 24 17.48 -9.01 5.42
C ALA A 24 16.77 -10.07 4.59
N ALA A 25 16.22 -9.68 3.45
CA ALA A 25 15.71 -10.63 2.48
C ALA A 25 16.83 -11.64 2.14
N ALA A 26 16.48 -12.91 2.00
CA ALA A 26 17.47 -13.93 1.66
C ALA A 26 17.98 -13.67 0.23
N GLU A 27 19.29 -13.51 0.08
CA GLU A 27 19.95 -13.33 -1.23
C GLU A 27 19.55 -14.45 -2.21
N VAL A 28 19.28 -14.08 -3.47
CA VAL A 28 19.03 -15.06 -4.53
C VAL A 28 20.31 -15.82 -4.85
N ARG A 29 20.22 -17.15 -4.92
CA ARG A 29 21.36 -18.04 -5.19
C ARG A 29 21.04 -19.03 -6.28
N GLN A 30 22.01 -19.33 -7.12
CA GLN A 30 21.90 -20.43 -8.07
C GLN A 30 21.74 -21.75 -7.31
N PRO A 31 20.80 -22.64 -7.71
CA PRO A 31 20.67 -23.95 -7.10
C PRO A 31 21.96 -24.76 -7.32
N VAL A 32 22.22 -25.75 -6.47
CA VAL A 32 23.41 -26.62 -6.52
C VAL A 32 24.75 -25.92 -6.20
N THR A 33 25.09 -24.79 -6.84
CA THR A 33 26.38 -24.09 -6.64
C THR A 33 26.35 -23.11 -5.47
N GLY A 34 25.18 -22.53 -5.16
CA GLY A 34 25.02 -21.55 -4.09
C GLY A 34 25.62 -20.17 -4.40
N GLU A 35 26.04 -19.92 -5.64
CA GLU A 35 26.55 -18.62 -6.09
C GLU A 35 25.45 -17.55 -5.97
N VAL A 36 25.78 -16.41 -5.36
CA VAL A 36 24.87 -15.29 -5.13
C VAL A 36 24.65 -14.53 -6.43
N MET A 37 23.40 -14.22 -6.76
CA MET A 37 23.05 -13.44 -7.95
C MET A 37 22.59 -12.02 -7.56
N PRO A 38 22.84 -11.02 -8.42
CA PRO A 38 23.68 -11.06 -9.63
C PRO A 38 25.17 -11.11 -9.27
N GLN A 39 25.99 -11.58 -10.21
CA GLN A 39 27.44 -11.42 -10.21
C GLN A 39 27.82 -9.99 -10.60
N ALA A 40 29.05 -9.59 -10.30
CA ALA A 40 29.53 -8.29 -10.73
C ALA A 40 29.82 -8.26 -12.23
N THR A 41 29.40 -7.19 -12.90
CA THR A 41 29.75 -6.91 -14.29
C THR A 41 31.25 -6.92 -14.52
N SER A 42 31.69 -7.61 -15.57
CA SER A 42 33.11 -7.85 -15.79
C SER A 42 33.86 -6.58 -16.19
N GLY A 43 35.11 -6.44 -15.74
CA GLY A 43 35.97 -5.31 -16.15
C GLY A 43 36.22 -5.24 -17.67
N THR A 44 36.06 -6.35 -18.39
CA THR A 44 36.15 -6.36 -19.86
C THR A 44 34.98 -5.62 -20.48
N GLU A 45 33.76 -5.86 -19.98
CA GLU A 45 32.56 -5.20 -20.47
C GLU A 45 32.53 -3.71 -20.09
N ILE A 46 32.90 -3.40 -18.84
CA ILE A 46 33.07 -2.01 -18.37
C ILE A 46 34.10 -1.28 -19.26
N GLY A 47 35.16 -1.97 -19.66
CA GLY A 47 36.15 -1.46 -20.60
C GLY A 47 35.56 -1.07 -21.96
N ILE A 48 34.55 -1.80 -22.45
CA ILE A 48 33.86 -1.48 -23.71
C ILE A 48 33.06 -0.18 -23.56
N ALA A 49 32.26 -0.04 -22.49
CA ALA A 49 31.47 1.17 -22.25
C ALA A 49 32.36 2.41 -22.07
N THR A 50 33.39 2.30 -21.23
CA THR A 50 34.34 3.40 -20.98
C THR A 50 35.16 3.79 -22.21
N SER A 51 35.52 2.82 -23.07
CA SER A 51 36.17 3.12 -24.36
C SER A 51 35.31 3.98 -25.30
N ARG A 52 33.99 4.02 -25.06
CA ARG A 52 33.00 4.83 -25.77
C ARG A 52 32.58 6.09 -25.00
N GLY A 53 33.36 6.47 -24.00
CA GLY A 53 33.19 7.71 -23.26
C GLY A 53 32.08 7.71 -22.20
N PHE A 54 31.42 6.57 -21.97
CA PHE A 54 30.45 6.38 -20.89
C PHE A 54 31.14 6.13 -19.54
N PRO A 55 30.49 6.44 -18.41
CA PRO A 55 31.03 6.11 -17.10
C PRO A 55 31.05 4.59 -16.84
N GLU A 56 31.85 4.15 -15.87
CA GLU A 56 32.05 2.72 -15.55
C GLU A 56 30.77 2.00 -15.13
N ASP A 57 29.79 2.72 -14.59
CA ASP A 57 28.50 2.21 -14.14
C ASP A 57 27.40 2.30 -15.22
N ALA A 58 27.71 2.75 -16.45
CA ALA A 58 26.70 2.92 -17.50
C ALA A 58 26.01 1.63 -17.96
N ILE A 59 26.61 0.48 -17.64
CA ILE A 59 26.14 -0.86 -18.02
C ILE A 59 25.88 -1.75 -16.80
N THR A 60 25.95 -1.23 -15.58
CA THR A 60 25.75 -2.06 -14.38
C THR A 60 24.32 -1.89 -13.84
N LEU A 61 23.81 -2.89 -13.14
CA LEU A 61 22.53 -2.76 -12.42
C LEU A 61 22.58 -1.66 -11.36
N GLU A 62 23.70 -1.55 -10.63
CA GLU A 62 23.93 -0.48 -9.66
C GLU A 62 23.82 0.91 -10.31
N GLY A 63 24.46 1.09 -11.47
CA GLY A 63 24.36 2.33 -12.23
C GLY A 63 22.94 2.60 -12.71
N LEU A 64 22.25 1.58 -13.25
CA LEU A 64 20.85 1.70 -13.68
C LEU A 64 19.97 2.23 -12.55
N PHE A 65 20.07 1.63 -11.36
CA PHE A 65 19.29 2.04 -10.19
C PHE A 65 19.66 3.45 -9.73
N LYS A 66 20.95 3.76 -9.64
CA LYS A 66 21.46 5.09 -9.30
C LYS A 66 20.91 6.18 -10.23
N TYR A 67 21.01 6.01 -11.55
CA TYR A 67 20.59 7.01 -12.51
C TYR A 67 19.08 7.18 -12.61
N ARG A 68 18.31 6.17 -12.16
CA ARG A 68 16.85 6.24 -12.08
C ARG A 68 16.33 6.67 -10.71
N GLY A 69 17.23 7.02 -9.77
CA GLY A 69 16.87 7.49 -8.43
C GLY A 69 16.30 6.40 -7.52
N GLU A 70 16.63 5.15 -7.79
CA GLU A 70 16.23 4.01 -6.97
C GLU A 70 17.15 3.85 -5.75
N MET A 71 16.57 3.36 -4.64
CA MET A 71 17.27 2.90 -3.45
C MET A 71 17.30 1.38 -3.41
N LEU A 72 17.78 0.77 -4.50
CA LEU A 72 17.88 -0.68 -4.67
C LEU A 72 19.34 -1.15 -4.60
N ASP A 73 19.58 -2.18 -3.81
CA ASP A 73 20.81 -2.97 -3.84
C ASP A 73 20.65 -4.14 -4.83
N PRO A 74 21.53 -4.26 -5.84
CA PRO A 74 21.40 -5.30 -6.85
C PRO A 74 21.35 -6.73 -6.33
N VAL A 75 21.95 -7.02 -5.17
CA VAL A 75 21.99 -8.37 -4.58
C VAL A 75 20.90 -8.54 -3.53
N ALA A 76 20.78 -7.59 -2.60
CA ALA A 76 19.88 -7.73 -1.46
C ALA A 76 18.40 -7.61 -1.86
N ASP A 77 18.08 -6.83 -2.90
CA ASP A 77 16.71 -6.62 -3.36
C ASP A 77 16.35 -7.49 -4.57
N ALA A 78 17.25 -8.37 -5.00
CA ALA A 78 17.02 -9.30 -6.10
C ALA A 78 15.94 -10.34 -5.74
N LYS A 79 15.03 -10.61 -6.67
CA LYS A 79 13.99 -11.64 -6.54
C LYS A 79 13.87 -12.46 -7.82
N THR A 80 13.25 -13.63 -7.75
CA THR A 80 12.90 -14.46 -8.93
C THR A 80 11.41 -14.46 -9.24
N ALA A 81 10.64 -13.66 -8.49
CA ALA A 81 9.21 -13.47 -8.63
C ALA A 81 8.88 -12.01 -8.24
N PRO A 82 7.74 -11.46 -8.68
CA PRO A 82 6.64 -12.06 -9.44
C PRO A 82 6.98 -12.39 -10.91
N GLY A 83 6.68 -13.62 -11.37
CA GLY A 83 6.92 -14.02 -12.77
C GLY A 83 5.73 -13.83 -13.71
N ALA A 84 4.54 -13.54 -13.16
CA ALA A 84 3.27 -13.43 -13.87
C ALA A 84 2.54 -12.14 -13.48
N PHE A 85 1.91 -11.50 -14.46
CA PHE A 85 1.42 -10.13 -14.32
C PHE A 85 0.06 -9.93 -15.00
N SER A 86 -0.76 -9.03 -14.45
CA SER A 86 -2.01 -8.62 -15.10
C SER A 86 -1.75 -7.54 -16.16
N PRO A 87 -2.09 -7.76 -17.45
CA PRO A 87 -2.03 -6.72 -18.46
C PRO A 87 -3.24 -5.76 -18.39
N LEU A 88 -4.15 -5.94 -17.43
CA LEU A 88 -5.39 -5.16 -17.34
C LEU A 88 -5.17 -3.77 -16.73
N CYS A 89 -4.02 -3.53 -16.10
CA CYS A 89 -3.69 -2.31 -15.36
C CYS A 89 -3.07 -1.17 -16.17
N GLY A 90 -3.07 -1.27 -17.51
CA GLY A 90 -2.57 -0.18 -18.35
C GLY A 90 -1.05 0.02 -18.26
N PHE A 91 -0.31 -1.05 -17.98
CA PHE A 91 1.14 -1.00 -17.81
C PHE A 91 1.86 -0.42 -19.04
N THR A 92 3.02 0.18 -18.83
CA THR A 92 3.99 0.48 -19.88
C THR A 92 5.30 -0.24 -19.58
N GLY A 93 6.01 -0.68 -20.60
CA GLY A 93 7.31 -1.31 -20.48
C GLY A 93 8.34 -0.65 -21.38
N GLU A 94 9.59 -0.67 -20.95
CA GLU A 94 10.74 -0.05 -21.61
C GLU A 94 11.96 -0.95 -21.45
N LEU A 95 12.77 -1.13 -22.49
CA LEU A 95 14.10 -1.74 -22.36
C LEU A 95 15.07 -0.65 -21.90
N VAL A 96 15.61 -0.78 -20.68
CA VAL A 96 16.36 0.27 -19.96
C VAL A 96 17.85 -0.04 -19.79
N LEU A 97 18.27 -1.31 -19.95
CA LEU A 97 19.68 -1.68 -19.95
C LEU A 97 19.94 -2.82 -20.93
N ARG A 98 21.06 -2.73 -21.66
CA ARG A 98 21.58 -3.82 -22.49
C ARG A 98 23.11 -3.84 -22.54
N GLY A 99 23.73 -4.68 -21.73
CA GLY A 99 25.17 -4.99 -21.78
C GLY A 99 25.54 -5.98 -22.89
N GLY A 100 24.63 -6.91 -23.18
CA GLY A 100 24.85 -8.08 -24.02
C GLY A 100 24.85 -7.82 -25.53
N GLY A 101 25.67 -8.62 -26.23
CA GLY A 101 25.79 -8.59 -27.70
C GLY A 101 24.70 -9.35 -28.45
N CYS A 102 23.89 -10.14 -27.77
CA CYS A 102 22.85 -10.95 -28.40
C CYS A 102 21.72 -10.11 -29.01
N LYS A 103 21.09 -10.66 -30.05
CA LYS A 103 19.89 -10.10 -30.69
C LYS A 103 18.73 -11.03 -30.41
N VAL A 104 17.99 -10.74 -29.34
CA VAL A 104 16.89 -11.57 -28.84
C VAL A 104 15.68 -10.70 -28.57
N ALA A 105 14.50 -11.22 -28.89
CA ALA A 105 13.25 -10.48 -28.78
C ALA A 105 12.67 -10.61 -27.36
N LEU A 106 11.99 -9.59 -26.88
CA LEU A 106 11.07 -9.72 -25.74
C LEU A 106 9.68 -10.04 -26.30
N GLY A 107 9.01 -11.04 -25.73
CA GLY A 107 7.60 -11.29 -25.98
C GLY A 107 6.81 -11.57 -24.70
N TRP A 108 5.50 -11.66 -24.85
CA TRP A 108 4.56 -12.07 -23.82
C TRP A 108 3.92 -13.41 -24.15
N TYR A 109 3.46 -14.13 -23.13
CA TYR A 109 2.70 -15.38 -23.28
C TYR A 109 1.55 -15.41 -22.27
N ASN A 110 0.49 -16.16 -22.58
CA ASN A 110 -0.58 -16.43 -21.61
C ASN A 110 -0.05 -17.41 -20.55
N VAL A 111 -0.20 -17.06 -19.27
CA VAL A 111 0.21 -17.95 -18.16
C VAL A 111 -0.66 -19.20 -18.19
N ASP A 112 -0.01 -20.37 -18.23
CA ASP A 112 -0.68 -21.66 -18.10
C ASP A 112 -0.76 -22.06 -16.62
N PRO A 113 -1.97 -22.22 -16.04
CA PRO A 113 -2.14 -22.69 -14.66
C PRO A 113 -1.51 -24.07 -14.39
N SER A 114 -1.24 -24.86 -15.44
CA SER A 114 -0.56 -26.16 -15.31
C SER A 114 0.95 -26.05 -15.06
N GLY A 115 1.53 -24.86 -15.27
CA GLY A 115 2.96 -24.61 -15.13
C GLY A 115 3.81 -25.14 -16.30
N SER A 116 3.23 -25.34 -17.49
CA SER A 116 3.96 -25.77 -18.67
C SER A 116 4.55 -24.57 -19.43
N PRO A 117 5.81 -24.62 -19.90
CA PRO A 117 6.39 -23.54 -20.68
C PRO A 117 5.73 -23.48 -22.08
N PRO A 118 5.39 -22.28 -22.57
CA PRO A 118 4.84 -22.13 -23.92
C PRO A 118 5.91 -22.43 -24.97
N ARG A 119 5.49 -22.86 -26.16
CA ARG A 119 6.37 -23.01 -27.32
C ARG A 119 6.76 -21.62 -27.85
N ASN A 120 7.88 -21.52 -28.57
CA ASN A 120 8.32 -20.22 -29.11
C ASN A 120 7.28 -19.56 -30.05
N ASP A 121 6.43 -20.33 -30.74
CA ASP A 121 5.33 -19.82 -31.58
C ASP A 121 4.10 -19.34 -30.78
N GLU A 122 4.09 -19.58 -29.46
CA GLU A 122 3.08 -19.13 -28.50
C GLU A 122 3.55 -17.92 -27.67
N ILE A 123 4.74 -17.39 -27.99
CA ILE A 123 5.31 -16.18 -27.40
C ILE A 123 5.20 -15.04 -28.42
N TYR A 124 4.54 -13.95 -28.03
CA TYR A 124 4.17 -12.86 -28.93
C TYR A 124 5.04 -11.63 -28.70
N VAL A 125 5.74 -11.20 -29.74
CA VAL A 125 6.79 -10.18 -29.67
C VAL A 125 6.25 -8.79 -29.27
N LEU A 126 6.90 -8.17 -28.29
CA LEU A 126 6.73 -6.77 -27.88
C LEU A 126 7.93 -5.92 -28.34
N VAL A 127 9.13 -6.42 -28.07
CA VAL A 127 10.41 -5.81 -28.49
C VAL A 127 11.09 -6.77 -29.48
N PRO A 128 11.37 -6.37 -30.73
CA PRO A 128 12.00 -7.22 -31.72
C PRO A 128 13.44 -7.56 -31.32
N ALA A 129 13.98 -8.63 -31.90
CA ALA A 129 15.32 -9.13 -31.62
C ALA A 129 16.44 -8.14 -31.96
N ASP A 130 16.20 -7.30 -32.98
CA ASP A 130 17.05 -6.16 -33.29
C ASP A 130 16.27 -4.89 -32.96
N PRO A 131 16.40 -4.35 -31.73
CA PRO A 131 15.76 -3.10 -31.39
C PRO A 131 16.53 -1.89 -31.94
N THR A 132 17.72 -2.10 -32.54
CA THR A 132 18.64 -1.08 -33.09
C THR A 132 18.97 -1.35 -34.56
N ASN A 133 19.51 -0.34 -35.27
CA ASN A 133 20.16 -0.57 -36.57
C ASN A 133 21.67 -0.87 -36.44
N ALA A 134 22.24 -0.88 -35.22
CA ALA A 134 23.66 -1.09 -35.00
C ALA A 134 24.07 -2.57 -35.12
N ALA A 135 25.03 -2.84 -36.00
CA ALA A 135 25.61 -4.17 -36.19
C ALA A 135 26.60 -4.49 -35.05
N GLN A 136 26.21 -5.43 -34.17
CA GLN A 136 27.03 -6.11 -33.13
C GLN A 136 27.57 -5.21 -31.99
N GLY A 137 26.99 -5.33 -30.79
CA GLY A 137 27.42 -4.65 -29.55
C GLY A 137 26.84 -3.25 -29.32
N LEU A 138 27.28 -2.57 -28.25
CA LEU A 138 26.85 -1.23 -27.79
C LEU A 138 27.16 -0.08 -28.80
N GLY A 139 26.49 -0.04 -29.95
CA GLY A 139 26.66 0.98 -30.99
C GLY A 139 25.81 2.23 -30.77
N CYS A 140 25.99 2.93 -29.63
CA CYS A 140 25.14 4.05 -29.23
C CYS A 140 25.42 5.32 -30.04
N GLN A 141 24.72 5.54 -31.14
CA GLN A 141 24.83 6.74 -31.98
C GLN A 141 23.64 7.67 -31.74
N ASP A 142 23.79 8.96 -32.09
CA ASP A 142 22.69 9.92 -32.05
C ASP A 142 21.47 9.42 -32.87
N ASN A 143 20.31 9.35 -32.21
CA ASN A 143 19.02 8.90 -32.76
C ASN A 143 18.88 7.38 -33.02
N ASP A 144 19.77 6.54 -32.49
CA ASP A 144 19.54 5.08 -32.41
C ASP A 144 18.82 4.71 -31.10
N PHE A 145 18.38 3.46 -30.98
CA PHE A 145 18.01 2.89 -29.69
C PHE A 145 19.28 2.41 -28.96
N CYS A 146 19.52 2.83 -27.72
CA CYS A 146 20.69 2.42 -26.93
C CYS A 146 20.34 2.39 -25.45
N PRO A 147 19.91 1.27 -24.89
CA PRO A 147 19.48 1.23 -23.49
C PRO A 147 20.71 1.11 -22.58
N LEU A 148 21.26 2.26 -22.18
CA LEU A 148 22.27 2.37 -21.13
C LEU A 148 21.66 3.00 -19.87
N ALA A 149 22.27 2.73 -18.72
CA ALA A 149 21.86 3.29 -17.44
C ALA A 149 21.85 4.83 -17.43
N THR A 150 22.68 5.46 -18.26
CA THR A 150 22.80 6.92 -18.38
C THR A 150 22.98 7.36 -19.82
N MET A 151 22.42 8.54 -20.16
CA MET A 151 22.67 9.24 -21.42
C MET A 151 23.94 10.12 -21.40
N GLU A 152 24.62 10.19 -20.26
CA GLU A 152 25.83 11.00 -20.10
C GLU A 152 27.06 10.28 -20.67
N THR A 153 27.69 10.90 -21.67
CA THR A 153 28.96 10.42 -22.27
C THR A 153 29.85 11.60 -22.65
N THR A 154 31.15 11.33 -22.64
CA THR A 154 32.19 12.26 -23.12
C THR A 154 32.38 12.19 -24.64
N GLN A 155 31.82 11.20 -25.33
CA GLN A 155 31.99 11.01 -26.77
C GLN A 155 31.01 11.89 -27.57
N THR A 156 31.54 12.69 -28.50
CA THR A 156 30.73 13.54 -29.39
C THR A 156 29.87 12.68 -30.33
N GLY A 157 28.57 12.95 -30.36
CA GLY A 157 27.62 12.30 -31.29
C GLY A 157 26.94 11.04 -30.74
N GLN A 158 26.95 10.86 -29.41
CA GLN A 158 26.37 9.70 -28.72
C GLN A 158 25.49 10.13 -27.52
N HIS A 159 24.60 11.12 -27.68
CA HIS A 159 23.95 11.78 -26.54
C HIS A 159 22.42 11.63 -26.47
N GLY A 160 21.81 10.81 -27.32
CA GLY A 160 20.36 10.66 -27.30
C GLY A 160 19.85 9.39 -27.97
N TRP A 161 18.97 8.69 -27.27
CA TRP A 161 18.16 7.59 -27.78
C TRP A 161 16.72 7.74 -27.31
N THR A 162 15.80 7.22 -28.13
CA THR A 162 14.40 7.10 -27.72
C THR A 162 14.17 5.70 -27.19
N PRO A 163 13.79 5.54 -25.91
CA PRO A 163 13.50 4.21 -25.41
C PRO A 163 12.38 3.53 -26.17
N ARG A 164 12.54 2.23 -26.43
CA ARG A 164 11.53 1.44 -27.09
C ARG A 164 10.50 1.01 -26.06
N THR A 165 9.30 1.56 -26.19
CA THR A 165 8.20 1.29 -25.26
C THR A 165 7.21 0.27 -25.82
N TYR A 166 6.54 -0.42 -24.92
CA TYR A 166 5.38 -1.26 -25.18
C TYR A 166 4.36 -1.04 -24.06
N SER A 167 3.13 -1.48 -24.24
CA SER A 167 2.07 -1.27 -23.25
C SER A 167 1.14 -2.46 -23.11
N ALA A 168 0.37 -2.46 -22.03
CA ALA A 168 -0.78 -3.32 -21.82
C ALA A 168 -1.74 -3.34 -23.00
N GLU A 169 -1.90 -2.24 -23.74
CA GLU A 169 -2.76 -2.19 -24.92
C GLU A 169 -2.26 -3.11 -26.04
N ASN A 170 -0.95 -3.24 -26.21
CA ASN A 170 -0.36 -4.17 -27.19
C ASN A 170 -0.72 -5.63 -26.90
N ILE A 171 -0.97 -5.97 -25.63
CA ILE A 171 -1.41 -7.31 -25.22
C ILE A 171 -2.93 -7.43 -25.30
N ARG A 172 -3.66 -6.50 -24.67
CA ARG A 172 -5.14 -6.57 -24.54
C ARG A 172 -5.89 -6.52 -25.87
N THR A 173 -5.31 -5.87 -26.87
CA THR A 173 -5.91 -5.78 -28.21
C THR A 173 -5.50 -6.94 -29.12
N ASP A 174 -4.55 -7.78 -28.69
CA ASP A 174 -4.15 -8.96 -29.44
C ASP A 174 -5.22 -10.05 -29.32
N PRO A 175 -5.76 -10.58 -30.44
CA PRO A 175 -6.81 -11.61 -30.39
C PRO A 175 -6.37 -12.93 -29.75
N ARG A 176 -5.07 -13.12 -29.49
CA ARG A 176 -4.49 -14.30 -28.85
C ARG A 176 -4.40 -14.17 -27.33
N TYR A 177 -4.77 -13.00 -26.77
CA TYR A 177 -4.83 -12.82 -25.33
C TYR A 177 -6.03 -13.56 -24.73
N ALA A 178 -5.77 -14.44 -23.77
CA ALA A 178 -6.78 -15.31 -23.19
C ALA A 178 -7.57 -14.67 -22.03
N GLY A 179 -7.33 -13.40 -21.71
CA GLY A 179 -8.03 -12.69 -20.63
C GLY A 179 -7.48 -12.91 -19.22
N GLY A 180 -6.35 -13.61 -19.08
CA GLY A 180 -5.72 -13.95 -17.80
C GLY A 180 -4.41 -13.19 -17.53
N LEU A 181 -3.58 -13.75 -16.64
CA LEU A 181 -2.23 -13.26 -16.42
C LEU A 181 -1.34 -13.56 -17.64
N VAL A 182 -0.32 -12.72 -17.81
CA VAL A 182 0.73 -12.90 -18.81
C VAL A 182 2.09 -12.99 -18.14
N GLY A 183 2.99 -13.76 -18.74
CA GLY A 183 4.41 -13.70 -18.41
C GLY A 183 5.20 -13.05 -19.56
N PHE A 184 6.45 -12.72 -19.30
CA PHE A 184 7.39 -12.20 -20.29
C PHE A 184 8.49 -13.22 -20.57
N ALA A 185 8.98 -13.22 -21.81
CA ALA A 185 10.06 -14.11 -22.20
C ALA A 185 11.06 -13.43 -23.15
N LEU A 186 12.34 -13.68 -22.88
CA LEU A 186 13.42 -13.41 -23.82
C LEU A 186 13.47 -14.60 -24.80
N ILE A 187 13.12 -14.37 -26.06
CA ILE A 187 12.93 -15.41 -27.07
C ILE A 187 14.29 -15.81 -27.65
N GLY A 188 14.72 -17.05 -27.38
CA GLY A 188 15.96 -17.60 -27.91
C GLY A 188 15.84 -18.02 -29.37
N ASP A 189 16.93 -17.88 -30.13
CA ASP A 189 17.05 -18.36 -31.51
C ASP A 189 18.06 -19.50 -31.58
N SER A 190 17.58 -20.72 -31.87
CA SER A 190 18.40 -21.93 -31.99
C SER A 190 19.57 -21.84 -32.98
N SER A 191 19.56 -20.85 -33.89
CA SER A 191 20.64 -20.58 -34.84
C SER A 191 21.72 -19.63 -34.31
N GLN A 192 21.48 -18.97 -33.18
CA GLN A 192 22.34 -17.96 -32.57
C GLN A 192 22.96 -18.45 -31.26
N LEU A 193 23.88 -17.66 -30.70
CA LEU A 193 24.51 -17.93 -29.41
C LEU A 193 23.46 -17.97 -28.27
N CYS A 194 22.57 -16.98 -28.23
CA CYS A 194 21.44 -16.91 -27.30
C CYS A 194 20.26 -17.75 -27.82
N SER A 195 20.45 -19.07 -27.71
CA SER A 195 19.56 -20.08 -28.29
C SER A 195 18.41 -20.52 -27.40
N GLN A 196 18.46 -20.15 -26.12
CA GLN A 196 17.50 -20.60 -25.12
C GLN A 196 16.53 -19.49 -24.75
N THR A 197 15.24 -19.78 -24.83
CA THR A 197 14.20 -18.89 -24.31
C THR A 197 14.25 -18.85 -22.78
N LYS A 198 14.15 -17.64 -22.22
CA LYS A 198 14.12 -17.40 -20.77
C LYS A 198 12.78 -16.80 -20.40
N PHE A 199 12.22 -17.22 -19.27
CA PHE A 199 10.88 -16.85 -18.83
C PHE A 199 10.95 -16.08 -17.51
N SER A 200 10.09 -15.06 -17.36
CA SER A 200 9.90 -14.34 -16.11
C SER A 200 9.40 -15.24 -14.98
N GLN A 201 8.63 -16.29 -15.30
CA GLN A 201 8.26 -17.35 -14.37
C GLN A 201 9.46 -18.31 -14.20
N ALA A 202 10.09 -18.25 -13.04
CA ALA A 202 11.29 -19.03 -12.73
C ALA A 202 11.10 -20.53 -13.00
N GLU A 203 9.96 -21.08 -12.63
CA GLU A 203 9.59 -22.49 -12.74
C GLU A 203 9.55 -23.03 -14.18
N LEU A 204 9.43 -22.15 -15.18
CA LEU A 204 9.40 -22.50 -16.61
C LEU A 204 10.81 -22.63 -17.21
N ASN A 205 11.84 -22.16 -16.50
CA ASN A 205 13.22 -22.19 -16.98
C ASN A 205 13.89 -23.56 -16.78
N VAL A 206 15.04 -23.74 -17.41
CA VAL A 206 15.82 -24.99 -17.31
C VAL A 206 16.10 -25.34 -15.86
N LYS A 207 15.79 -26.59 -15.51
CA LYS A 207 16.02 -27.14 -14.18
C LYS A 207 17.43 -27.67 -14.06
N SER A 208 18.05 -27.36 -12.93
CA SER A 208 19.32 -27.91 -12.51
C SER A 208 19.21 -29.40 -12.20
N SER A 209 20.34 -30.03 -11.86
CA SER A 209 20.38 -31.42 -11.43
C SER A 209 19.62 -31.69 -10.13
N SER A 210 19.32 -30.67 -9.31
CA SER A 210 18.45 -30.80 -8.13
C SER A 210 16.95 -30.80 -8.47
N GLY A 211 16.59 -30.46 -9.71
CA GLY A 211 15.20 -30.26 -10.13
C GLY A 211 14.67 -28.85 -9.88
N GLU A 212 15.42 -27.98 -9.22
CA GLU A 212 15.11 -26.55 -9.07
C GLU A 212 15.51 -25.78 -10.34
N PRO A 213 14.72 -24.80 -10.79
CA PRO A 213 15.07 -23.97 -11.94
C PRO A 213 16.33 -23.15 -11.68
N TRP A 214 17.19 -23.05 -12.68
CA TRP A 214 18.29 -22.08 -12.64
C TRP A 214 17.75 -20.65 -12.60
N VAL A 215 18.45 -19.78 -11.88
CA VAL A 215 18.14 -18.35 -11.88
C VAL A 215 18.58 -17.78 -13.22
N THR A 216 17.60 -17.38 -14.02
CA THR A 216 17.79 -16.80 -15.36
C THR A 216 17.15 -15.43 -15.51
N THR A 217 16.30 -15.07 -14.54
CA THR A 217 15.64 -13.77 -14.48
C THR A 217 15.72 -13.27 -13.05
N LEU A 218 16.14 -12.02 -12.88
CA LEU A 218 16.02 -11.27 -11.64
C LEU A 218 14.95 -10.19 -11.79
N ILE A 219 14.17 -10.00 -10.74
CA ILE A 219 13.08 -9.05 -10.68
C ILE A 219 13.31 -8.15 -9.48
N TYR A 220 13.17 -6.84 -9.69
CA TYR A 220 13.33 -5.82 -8.66
C TYR A 220 12.07 -4.96 -8.63
N GLN A 221 11.51 -4.77 -7.45
CA GLN A 221 10.41 -3.83 -7.26
C GLN A 221 10.97 -2.42 -7.12
N SER A 222 10.44 -1.48 -7.90
CA SER A 222 10.91 -0.09 -7.85
C SER A 222 10.59 0.54 -6.50
N THR A 223 11.57 1.27 -5.96
CA THR A 223 11.46 2.11 -4.76
C THR A 223 11.06 3.55 -5.11
N ALA A 224 11.33 3.97 -6.35
CA ALA A 224 11.05 5.31 -6.84
C ALA A 224 9.68 5.43 -7.54
N THR A 225 9.19 4.36 -8.16
CA THR A 225 7.95 4.33 -8.93
C THR A 225 7.01 3.24 -8.39
N PRO A 226 5.89 3.61 -7.76
CA PRO A 226 4.91 2.63 -7.30
C PRO A 226 4.41 1.72 -8.42
N ASP A 227 4.11 0.46 -8.10
CA ASP A 227 3.61 -0.56 -9.04
C ASP A 227 4.54 -0.82 -10.25
N ALA A 228 5.85 -0.58 -10.11
CA ALA A 228 6.83 -0.79 -11.17
C ALA A 228 7.91 -1.83 -10.81
N PHE A 229 8.40 -2.53 -11.83
CA PHE A 229 9.38 -3.60 -11.72
C PHE A 229 10.47 -3.48 -12.77
N TYR A 230 11.69 -3.84 -12.39
CA TYR A 230 12.74 -4.19 -13.34
C TYR A 230 12.73 -5.70 -13.52
N ILE A 231 12.78 -6.17 -14.76
CA ILE A 231 12.89 -7.59 -15.13
C ILE A 231 14.18 -7.73 -15.92
N ALA A 232 15.20 -8.28 -15.28
CA ALA A 232 16.54 -8.45 -15.78
C ALA A 232 16.74 -9.91 -16.22
N PHE A 233 17.04 -10.15 -17.49
CA PHE A 233 17.25 -11.47 -18.04
C PHE A 233 18.73 -11.72 -18.34
N GLU A 234 19.16 -12.94 -18.05
CA GLU A 234 20.39 -13.52 -18.56
C GLU A 234 20.21 -14.05 -19.98
N ASP A 235 21.16 -13.82 -20.88
CA ASP A 235 20.97 -14.14 -22.29
C ASP A 235 21.53 -15.51 -22.72
N LEU A 236 22.62 -15.96 -22.09
CA LEU A 236 23.35 -17.16 -22.49
C LEU A 236 22.70 -18.47 -22.03
N PRO A 237 22.84 -19.56 -22.81
CA PRO A 237 22.12 -20.80 -22.57
C PRO A 237 22.72 -21.61 -21.41
N MET A 238 21.83 -22.24 -20.63
CA MET A 238 22.16 -23.07 -19.48
C MET A 238 21.81 -24.55 -19.75
N SER A 239 22.54 -25.47 -19.12
CA SER A 239 22.25 -26.91 -19.14
C SER A 239 21.76 -27.39 -17.77
N GLN A 240 21.21 -28.61 -17.71
CA GLN A 240 20.85 -29.23 -16.44
C GLN A 240 22.06 -29.35 -15.47
N MET A 241 23.28 -29.43 -15.99
CA MET A 241 24.49 -29.62 -15.18
C MET A 241 25.22 -28.32 -14.85
N SER A 242 24.94 -27.21 -15.54
CA SER A 242 25.67 -25.96 -15.39
C SER A 242 24.82 -24.76 -15.77
N TRP A 243 24.76 -23.78 -14.88
CA TRP A 243 24.19 -22.46 -15.16
C TRP A 243 25.13 -21.58 -15.99
N ARG A 244 26.45 -21.86 -15.98
CA ARG A 244 27.46 -21.13 -16.76
C ARG A 244 27.46 -21.50 -18.24
N SER A 245 26.93 -22.67 -18.63
CA SER A 245 27.00 -23.14 -20.03
C SER A 245 26.04 -24.27 -20.38
N ALA A 246 25.64 -24.32 -21.65
CA ALA A 246 24.82 -25.39 -22.22
C ALA A 246 25.60 -26.71 -22.50
N GLN A 247 26.93 -26.65 -22.60
CA GLN A 247 27.81 -27.79 -22.82
C GLN A 247 29.13 -27.62 -22.05
N ASN A 248 29.74 -28.73 -21.62
CA ASN A 248 31.09 -28.75 -21.03
C ASN A 248 32.14 -28.25 -22.06
N GLY A 249 32.38 -26.95 -22.12
CA GLY A 249 33.56 -26.36 -22.78
C GLY A 249 33.40 -25.86 -24.23
N GLY A 250 32.19 -25.51 -24.68
CA GLY A 250 32.00 -24.82 -25.98
C GLY A 250 30.81 -23.87 -25.99
N GLY A 251 31.05 -22.57 -26.27
CA GLY A 251 30.05 -21.49 -26.25
C GLY A 251 30.39 -20.38 -25.26
N GLY A 252 29.77 -19.20 -25.41
CA GLY A 252 29.86 -18.10 -24.44
C GLY A 252 29.45 -18.58 -23.04
N GLN A 253 30.12 -18.09 -22.01
CA GLN A 253 29.82 -18.44 -20.62
C GLN A 253 28.85 -17.43 -20.05
N ASN A 254 27.73 -17.90 -19.51
CA ASN A 254 26.82 -17.06 -18.74
C ASN A 254 27.60 -16.47 -17.55
N ASP A 255 27.72 -15.16 -17.52
CA ASP A 255 28.49 -14.40 -16.54
C ASP A 255 27.67 -14.07 -15.29
N GLY A 256 26.35 -13.99 -15.42
CA GLY A 256 25.41 -13.97 -14.31
C GLY A 256 25.22 -12.59 -13.70
N ASP A 257 25.52 -11.51 -14.43
CA ASP A 257 25.44 -10.13 -13.94
C ASP A 257 24.10 -9.43 -14.26
N PHE A 258 23.25 -10.07 -15.07
CA PHE A 258 21.89 -9.68 -15.44
C PHE A 258 21.79 -8.29 -16.07
N ASN A 259 22.88 -7.72 -16.57
CA ASN A 259 22.86 -6.42 -17.22
C ASN A 259 22.51 -6.49 -18.72
N ASP A 260 22.38 -7.70 -19.27
CA ASP A 260 22.22 -7.96 -20.70
C ASP A 260 20.91 -7.44 -21.27
N PHE A 261 19.81 -7.65 -20.56
CA PHE A 261 18.47 -7.24 -20.98
C PHE A 261 17.63 -6.91 -19.75
N VAL A 262 17.55 -5.63 -19.41
CA VAL A 262 16.71 -5.16 -18.30
C VAL A 262 15.54 -4.36 -18.83
N PHE A 263 14.33 -4.82 -18.51
CA PHE A 263 13.10 -4.14 -18.85
C PHE A 263 12.49 -3.50 -17.62
N PHE A 264 12.17 -2.21 -17.70
CA PHE A 264 11.41 -1.51 -16.67
C PHE A 264 9.93 -1.51 -17.08
N VAL A 265 9.06 -2.02 -16.21
CA VAL A 265 7.63 -2.12 -16.48
C VAL A 265 6.86 -1.46 -15.33
N THR A 266 5.98 -0.52 -15.65
CA THR A 266 5.19 0.26 -14.67
C THR A 266 3.73 -0.14 -14.72
N GLY A 267 2.99 -0.05 -13.62
CA GLY A 267 1.56 -0.34 -13.58
C GLY A 267 1.22 -1.82 -13.71
N LEU A 268 2.13 -2.72 -13.30
CA LEU A 268 1.84 -4.15 -13.20
C LEU A 268 1.25 -4.47 -11.83
N THR A 269 0.21 -5.29 -11.79
CA THR A 269 -0.26 -5.93 -10.55
C THR A 269 -0.04 -7.44 -10.65
N CYS A 270 0.57 -8.03 -9.63
CA CYS A 270 0.78 -9.47 -9.54
C CYS A 270 -0.44 -10.17 -8.94
N GLN A 271 -0.54 -11.49 -9.11
CA GLN A 271 -1.64 -12.25 -8.52
C GLN A 271 -1.66 -12.07 -6.99
N GLY A 272 -2.76 -11.53 -6.47
CA GLY A 272 -2.93 -11.27 -5.05
C GLY A 272 -2.28 -9.97 -4.55
N ALA A 273 -1.52 -9.24 -5.35
CA ALA A 273 -0.94 -7.94 -4.99
C ALA A 273 -1.93 -6.78 -5.22
N GLY A 274 -1.74 -5.67 -4.51
CA GLY A 274 -2.60 -4.48 -4.60
C GLY A 274 -4.02 -4.69 -4.04
N GLN A 275 -4.24 -5.75 -3.26
CA GLN A 275 -5.49 -6.02 -2.53
C GLN A 275 -5.42 -5.39 -1.13
N PRO A 276 -6.54 -4.91 -0.56
CA PRO A 276 -6.55 -4.40 0.81
C PRO A 276 -6.26 -5.55 1.78
N CYS A 277 -5.46 -5.28 2.80
CA CYS A 277 -5.13 -6.25 3.84
C CYS A 277 -4.89 -5.56 5.18
N GLU A 278 -4.88 -6.33 6.26
CA GLU A 278 -4.54 -5.85 7.60
C GLU A 278 -3.03 -5.96 7.86
N THR A 279 -2.40 -4.85 8.20
CA THR A 279 -0.98 -4.82 8.60
C THR A 279 -0.77 -5.25 10.04
N GLY A 280 -1.82 -5.17 10.87
CA GLY A 280 -1.74 -5.30 12.33
C GLY A 280 -1.24 -4.05 13.05
N LEU A 281 -1.00 -2.95 12.33
CA LEU A 281 -0.75 -1.63 12.92
C LEU A 281 -2.07 -0.99 13.40
N GLN A 282 -1.96 0.13 14.12
CA GLN A 282 -3.10 0.88 14.64
C GLN A 282 -3.51 2.02 13.69
N GLY A 283 -4.73 2.52 13.91
CA GLY A 283 -5.26 3.67 13.18
C GLY A 283 -5.34 3.48 11.68
N ALA A 284 -5.10 4.56 10.93
CA ALA A 284 -5.09 4.54 9.48
C ALA A 284 -4.02 3.60 8.89
N CYS A 285 -2.96 3.31 9.65
CA CYS A 285 -1.88 2.43 9.22
C CYS A 285 -2.25 0.93 9.26
N ALA A 286 -3.37 0.56 9.90
CA ALA A 286 -3.90 -0.80 9.86
C ALA A 286 -4.20 -1.24 8.41
N ALA A 287 -4.67 -0.29 7.59
CA ALA A 287 -4.94 -0.51 6.18
C ALA A 287 -3.64 -0.65 5.39
N GLY A 288 -3.45 -1.84 4.83
CA GLY A 288 -2.33 -2.18 3.98
C GLY A 288 -2.73 -2.63 2.59
N LEU A 289 -1.72 -2.72 1.74
CA LEU A 289 -1.81 -3.37 0.45
C LEU A 289 -0.98 -4.63 0.46
N THR A 290 -1.54 -5.70 -0.10
CA THR A 290 -0.79 -6.91 -0.37
C THR A 290 0.29 -6.61 -1.41
N ASP A 291 1.51 -7.03 -1.12
CA ASP A 291 2.63 -6.89 -2.04
C ASP A 291 2.67 -8.05 -3.04
N CYS A 292 3.51 -8.00 -4.05
CA CYS A 292 3.80 -9.21 -4.83
C CYS A 292 4.56 -10.19 -3.94
N SER A 293 4.05 -11.42 -3.80
CA SER A 293 4.69 -12.41 -2.94
C SER A 293 6.04 -12.85 -3.50
N ASP A 294 6.99 -13.07 -2.59
CA ASP A 294 8.24 -13.72 -2.92
C ASP A 294 7.97 -15.19 -3.26
N GLY A 295 8.38 -15.64 -4.45
CA GLY A 295 8.42 -17.06 -4.82
C GLY A 295 7.07 -17.80 -4.82
N GLY A 296 5.94 -17.11 -5.03
CA GLY A 296 4.61 -17.75 -5.06
C GLY A 296 3.99 -18.03 -3.68
N GLY A 297 4.53 -17.46 -2.60
CA GLY A 297 3.88 -17.46 -1.29
C GLY A 297 2.60 -16.60 -1.25
N PRO A 298 1.87 -16.54 -0.13
CA PRO A 298 0.85 -15.53 0.06
C PRO A 298 1.49 -14.12 0.10
N PRO A 299 0.85 -13.10 -0.49
CA PRO A 299 1.41 -11.76 -0.53
C PRO A 299 1.52 -11.15 0.87
N ALA A 300 2.66 -10.53 1.18
CA ALA A 300 2.86 -9.84 2.46
C ALA A 300 2.03 -8.56 2.51
N CYS A 301 1.42 -8.24 3.64
CA CYS A 301 0.69 -6.99 3.80
C CYS A 301 1.66 -5.85 4.18
N ARG A 302 1.70 -4.78 3.37
CA ARG A 302 2.52 -3.59 3.61
C ARG A 302 1.63 -2.40 3.94
N PRO A 303 2.00 -1.53 4.91
CA PRO A 303 1.23 -0.34 5.21
C PRO A 303 1.11 0.54 3.97
N ALA A 304 -0.13 0.86 3.58
CA ALA A 304 -0.40 1.69 2.41
C ALA A 304 -0.59 3.17 2.79
N VAL A 305 -0.88 3.44 4.07
CA VAL A 305 -0.98 4.78 4.65
C VAL A 305 0.29 5.05 5.44
N GLN A 306 0.92 6.20 5.17
CA GLN A 306 2.00 6.72 6.00
C GLN A 306 1.40 7.61 7.11
N PRO A 307 1.99 7.63 8.31
CA PRO A 307 1.61 8.57 9.36
C PRO A 307 1.56 10.01 8.86
N THR A 308 0.45 10.70 9.13
CA THR A 308 0.25 12.13 8.85
C THR A 308 -0.27 12.83 10.09
N ALA A 309 -0.18 14.16 10.16
CA ALA A 309 -0.73 14.89 11.31
C ALA A 309 -2.24 14.67 11.45
N GLU A 310 -2.68 14.51 12.70
CA GLU A 310 -4.09 14.36 13.08
C GLU A 310 -5.00 15.42 12.45
N ARG A 311 -6.21 14.98 12.14
CA ARG A 311 -7.36 15.78 11.72
C ARG A 311 -8.50 15.46 12.65
N CYS A 312 -9.48 16.36 12.77
CA CYS A 312 -10.68 16.04 13.54
C CYS A 312 -11.63 15.17 12.71
N ASP A 313 -11.32 13.88 12.57
CA ASP A 313 -12.09 12.93 11.74
C ASP A 313 -12.35 11.58 12.42
N ASN A 314 -11.92 11.42 13.67
CA ASN A 314 -12.03 10.19 14.44
C ASN A 314 -11.18 9.03 13.88
N VAL A 315 -10.10 9.35 13.17
CA VAL A 315 -9.13 8.39 12.66
C VAL A 315 -7.75 8.76 13.22
N ASP A 316 -7.03 7.76 13.74
CA ASP A 316 -5.64 7.93 14.18
C ASP A 316 -4.76 8.02 12.92
N ASN A 317 -4.51 9.25 12.48
CA ASN A 317 -3.84 9.58 11.22
C ASN A 317 -2.32 9.46 11.34
N ASP A 318 -1.77 9.68 12.54
CA ASP A 318 -0.33 9.56 12.83
C ASP A 318 0.07 8.16 13.36
N CYS A 319 -0.93 7.30 13.54
CA CYS A 319 -0.81 5.89 13.92
C CYS A 319 -0.13 5.68 15.28
N ASN A 320 -0.31 6.64 16.20
CA ASN A 320 0.28 6.61 17.53
C ASN A 320 -0.59 5.86 18.58
N GLY A 321 -1.76 5.36 18.17
CA GLY A 321 -2.70 4.67 19.04
C GLY A 321 -3.72 5.60 19.74
N MET A 322 -3.70 6.89 19.42
CA MET A 322 -4.64 7.91 19.88
C MET A 322 -5.31 8.59 18.68
N VAL A 323 -6.60 8.84 18.80
CA VAL A 323 -7.39 9.51 17.75
C VAL A 323 -7.57 10.98 18.09
N ASP A 324 -7.39 11.85 17.09
CA ASP A 324 -7.64 13.29 17.17
C ASP A 324 -6.84 13.98 18.31
N ASP A 325 -5.62 13.51 18.64
CA ASP A 325 -4.83 14.03 19.77
C ASP A 325 -3.96 15.26 19.41
N GLY A 326 -4.04 15.72 18.16
CA GLY A 326 -3.35 16.93 17.71
C GLY A 326 -3.86 18.23 18.35
N GLU A 327 -2.99 19.25 18.39
CA GLU A 327 -3.38 20.60 18.80
C GLU A 327 -4.04 21.36 17.64
N GLY A 328 -5.08 22.15 17.94
CA GLY A 328 -5.67 23.07 16.96
C GLY A 328 -6.47 22.39 15.83
N LEU A 329 -6.91 21.15 16.01
CA LEU A 329 -7.72 20.42 15.01
C LEU A 329 -9.06 21.09 14.67
N CYS A 330 -9.52 22.01 15.52
CA CYS A 330 -10.79 22.70 15.39
C CYS A 330 -10.64 24.23 15.44
N PRO A 331 -11.59 24.98 14.83
CA PRO A 331 -11.63 26.44 14.93
C PRO A 331 -11.71 26.93 16.38
N GLU A 332 -11.33 28.19 16.61
CA GLU A 332 -11.32 28.80 17.95
C GLU A 332 -12.63 28.59 18.73
N GLY A 333 -12.50 28.25 20.02
CA GLY A 333 -13.62 27.99 20.92
C GLY A 333 -14.23 26.58 20.82
N ARG A 334 -13.68 25.73 19.93
CA ARG A 334 -14.09 24.34 19.77
C ARG A 334 -12.92 23.39 20.03
N HIS A 335 -13.23 22.18 20.46
CA HIS A 335 -12.28 21.08 20.54
C HIS A 335 -12.75 19.94 19.64
N CYS A 336 -11.80 19.13 19.16
CA CYS A 336 -12.17 17.95 18.41
C CYS A 336 -12.71 16.91 19.38
N PHE A 337 -13.89 16.42 19.10
CA PHE A 337 -14.57 15.44 19.90
C PHE A 337 -15.20 14.41 19.01
N GLN A 338 -14.64 13.21 19.04
CA GLN A 338 -15.15 12.11 18.24
C GLN A 338 -15.29 12.50 16.75
N GLY A 339 -14.22 13.04 16.15
CA GLY A 339 -14.23 13.52 14.76
C GLY A 339 -15.19 14.68 14.46
N LYS A 340 -15.70 15.38 15.48
CA LYS A 340 -16.54 16.58 15.32
C LYS A 340 -16.01 17.72 16.16
N CYS A 341 -15.94 18.91 15.59
CA CYS A 341 -15.63 20.11 16.35
C CYS A 341 -16.84 20.54 17.19
N VAL A 342 -16.79 20.23 18.49
CA VAL A 342 -17.86 20.57 19.44
C VAL A 342 -17.45 21.76 20.32
N ALA A 343 -18.45 22.38 20.95
CA ALA A 343 -18.20 23.53 21.81
C ALA A 343 -17.49 23.14 23.11
N ASN A 344 -16.58 24.00 23.56
CA ASN A 344 -15.83 23.78 24.80
C ASN A 344 -16.75 23.94 26.04
N CYS A 345 -16.81 22.95 26.92
CA CYS A 345 -17.66 23.01 28.12
C CYS A 345 -17.20 24.04 29.17
N ARG A 346 -15.97 24.56 29.05
CA ARG A 346 -15.45 25.66 29.88
C ARG A 346 -15.96 27.03 29.45
N SER A 347 -16.56 27.14 28.26
CA SER A 347 -17.15 28.40 27.79
C SER A 347 -18.31 28.88 28.66
N GLY A 348 -18.92 27.99 29.46
CA GLY A 348 -20.11 28.27 30.27
C GLY A 348 -21.41 28.32 29.47
N GLU A 349 -21.34 28.40 28.14
CA GLU A 349 -22.49 28.31 27.23
C GLU A 349 -22.99 26.86 27.10
N PHE A 350 -22.07 25.89 27.17
CA PHE A 350 -22.36 24.46 27.07
C PHE A 350 -21.95 23.75 28.36
N MET A 351 -22.92 23.26 29.13
CA MET A 351 -22.68 22.47 30.34
C MET A 351 -22.75 20.98 30.03
N CYS A 352 -21.91 20.19 30.70
CA CYS A 352 -21.93 18.74 30.55
C CYS A 352 -23.25 18.16 31.06
N PRO A 353 -23.84 17.18 30.35
CA PRO A 353 -25.00 16.43 30.84
C PRO A 353 -24.73 15.74 32.19
N GLY A 354 -25.80 15.42 32.92
CA GLY A 354 -25.69 14.77 34.24
C GLY A 354 -24.89 13.47 34.19
N GLY A 355 -23.98 13.28 35.15
CA GLY A 355 -23.03 12.16 35.19
C GLY A 355 -21.68 12.46 34.54
N PHE A 356 -21.54 13.61 33.87
CA PHE A 356 -20.30 14.05 33.25
C PHE A 356 -19.82 15.38 33.84
N GLN A 357 -18.50 15.55 33.94
CA GLN A 357 -17.86 16.79 34.38
C GLN A 357 -16.92 17.34 33.31
N CYS A 358 -16.80 18.66 33.27
CA CYS A 358 -15.87 19.32 32.37
C CYS A 358 -14.43 19.17 32.90
N ASN A 359 -13.55 18.49 32.15
CA ASN A 359 -12.16 18.32 32.55
C ASN A 359 -11.30 19.57 32.26
N ASP A 360 -10.00 19.48 32.54
CA ASP A 360 -9.06 20.59 32.32
C ASP A 360 -8.84 20.97 30.85
N ALA A 361 -9.01 20.01 29.96
CA ALA A 361 -8.90 20.21 28.52
C ALA A 361 -10.23 20.65 27.87
N GLY A 362 -11.32 20.80 28.63
CA GLY A 362 -12.60 21.31 28.15
C GLY A 362 -13.54 20.27 27.52
N PHE A 363 -13.34 19.00 27.87
CA PHE A 363 -14.15 17.85 27.48
C PHE A 363 -15.12 17.43 28.59
N CYS A 364 -16.30 16.94 28.21
CA CYS A 364 -17.24 16.32 29.14
C CYS A 364 -16.88 14.85 29.36
N ILE A 365 -16.34 14.54 30.54
CA ILE A 365 -15.83 13.22 30.90
C ILE A 365 -16.70 12.60 31.99
N ASP A 366 -16.87 11.27 31.98
CA ASP A 366 -17.53 10.55 33.06
C ASP A 366 -16.84 10.88 34.39
N VAL A 367 -17.63 11.27 35.40
CA VAL A 367 -17.11 11.55 36.76
C VAL A 367 -16.33 10.36 37.33
N ALA A 368 -16.70 9.12 36.98
CA ALA A 368 -16.00 7.91 37.40
C ALA A 368 -14.62 7.74 36.74
N CYS A 369 -14.38 8.41 35.62
CA CYS A 369 -13.12 8.37 34.88
C CYS A 369 -12.16 9.50 35.25
N GLN A 370 -12.52 10.35 36.20
CA GLN A 370 -11.62 11.39 36.68
C GLN A 370 -10.37 10.78 37.32
N GLY A 371 -9.20 11.01 36.70
CA GLY A 371 -7.91 10.52 37.18
C GLY A 371 -7.57 9.08 36.77
N VAL A 372 -8.41 8.44 35.95
CA VAL A 372 -8.10 7.13 35.35
C VAL A 372 -7.25 7.33 34.10
N GLN A 373 -6.12 6.62 34.02
CA GLN A 373 -5.26 6.60 32.84
C GLN A 373 -5.33 5.22 32.20
N CYS A 374 -5.80 5.17 30.96
CA CYS A 374 -5.86 3.96 30.15
C CYS A 374 -4.68 3.93 29.17
N GLY A 375 -4.28 2.72 28.76
CA GLY A 375 -3.21 2.52 27.80
C GLY A 375 -3.59 2.93 26.38
N GLU A 376 -2.64 2.79 25.45
CA GLU A 376 -2.87 2.98 24.01
C GLU A 376 -4.02 2.08 23.54
N GLY A 377 -4.93 2.63 22.74
CA GLY A 377 -6.10 1.90 22.23
C GLY A 377 -7.24 1.67 23.25
N GLU A 378 -7.12 2.13 24.49
CA GLU A 378 -8.13 1.95 25.54
C GLU A 378 -8.92 3.23 25.87
N VAL A 379 -10.15 3.05 26.33
CA VAL A 379 -11.03 4.14 26.78
C VAL A 379 -11.61 3.82 28.17
N CYS A 380 -11.66 4.81 29.06
CA CYS A 380 -12.27 4.62 30.37
C CYS A 380 -13.80 4.67 30.28
N VAL A 381 -14.46 3.57 30.62
CA VAL A 381 -15.93 3.47 30.71
C VAL A 381 -16.30 3.12 32.15
N GLY A 382 -17.03 4.00 32.85
CA GLY A 382 -17.47 3.77 34.23
C GLY A 382 -16.32 3.53 35.21
N GLY A 383 -15.18 4.21 35.02
CA GLY A 383 -13.98 4.09 35.87
C GLY A 383 -13.09 2.89 35.56
N THR A 384 -13.36 2.11 34.51
CA THR A 384 -12.55 0.95 34.09
C THR A 384 -12.04 1.14 32.67
N CYS A 385 -10.76 0.89 32.43
CA CYS A 385 -10.18 0.87 31.08
C CYS A 385 -10.60 -0.38 30.32
N ARG A 386 -11.05 -0.20 29.08
CA ARG A 386 -11.42 -1.27 28.14
C ARG A 386 -10.87 -0.92 26.77
N GLY A 387 -10.61 -1.92 25.93
CA GLY A 387 -10.28 -1.68 24.53
C GLY A 387 -11.41 -0.90 23.88
N ALA A 388 -11.09 0.18 23.16
CA ALA A 388 -12.12 1.09 22.68
C ALA A 388 -13.11 0.41 21.71
N CYS A 389 -12.68 -0.63 21.01
CA CYS A 389 -13.51 -1.45 20.11
C CYS A 389 -13.97 -2.79 20.72
N ASP A 390 -13.78 -3.02 22.02
CA ASP A 390 -14.19 -4.26 22.68
C ASP A 390 -15.72 -4.42 22.62
N GLY A 391 -16.17 -5.49 21.94
CA GLY A 391 -17.61 -5.79 21.76
C GLY A 391 -18.32 -4.91 20.74
N VAL A 392 -17.62 -4.03 20.02
CA VAL A 392 -18.18 -3.21 18.96
C VAL A 392 -18.25 -4.03 17.67
N VAL A 393 -19.45 -4.12 17.08
CA VAL A 393 -19.67 -4.70 15.74
C VAL A 393 -20.22 -3.59 14.88
N CYS A 394 -19.39 -3.08 13.96
CA CYS A 394 -19.80 -1.96 13.15
C CYS A 394 -20.81 -2.34 12.06
N PRO A 395 -21.65 -1.37 11.61
CA PRO A 395 -22.51 -1.57 10.47
C PRO A 395 -21.71 -2.05 9.25
N LEU A 396 -22.35 -2.84 8.39
CA LEU A 396 -21.72 -3.39 7.19
C LEU A 396 -21.07 -2.28 6.36
N GLY A 397 -19.78 -2.45 6.05
CA GLY A 397 -18.99 -1.47 5.29
C GLY A 397 -18.26 -0.40 6.13
N GLN A 398 -18.34 -0.48 7.46
CA GLN A 398 -17.60 0.39 8.38
C GLN A 398 -16.62 -0.40 9.26
N GLU A 399 -15.64 0.30 9.79
CA GLU A 399 -14.62 -0.26 10.67
C GLU A 399 -14.59 0.46 12.00
N CYS A 400 -14.28 -0.28 13.08
CA CYS A 400 -14.16 0.33 14.39
C CYS A 400 -12.78 1.00 14.52
N GLN A 401 -12.77 2.32 14.66
CA GLN A 401 -11.59 3.12 14.97
C GLN A 401 -11.76 3.75 16.36
N LEU A 402 -10.94 3.28 17.31
CA LEU A 402 -10.95 3.65 18.73
C LEU A 402 -12.35 3.89 19.32
N GLY A 403 -13.25 2.93 19.13
CA GLY A 403 -14.59 2.95 19.72
C GLY A 403 -15.62 3.76 18.95
N ARG A 404 -15.41 3.99 17.65
CA ARG A 404 -16.48 4.40 16.72
C ARG A 404 -16.42 3.66 15.41
N CYS A 405 -17.60 3.47 14.83
CA CYS A 405 -17.73 2.94 13.48
C CYS A 405 -17.56 4.07 12.48
N VAL A 406 -16.53 3.96 11.65
CA VAL A 406 -16.19 4.94 10.63
C VAL A 406 -16.13 4.27 9.26
N ASP A 407 -16.59 4.99 8.25
CA ASP A 407 -16.28 4.66 6.86
C ASP A 407 -14.93 5.29 6.53
N LEU A 408 -13.88 4.47 6.48
CA LEU A 408 -12.53 4.94 6.16
C LEU A 408 -12.43 5.56 4.76
N CYS A 409 -13.39 5.27 3.87
CA CYS A 409 -13.45 5.85 2.54
C CYS A 409 -14.29 7.14 2.47
N ALA A 410 -14.91 7.56 3.56
CA ALA A 410 -15.65 8.81 3.60
C ALA A 410 -14.72 10.00 3.37
N GLY A 411 -14.92 10.73 2.26
CA GLY A 411 -14.10 11.88 1.90
C GLY A 411 -12.77 11.53 1.20
N VAL A 412 -12.44 10.25 1.02
CA VAL A 412 -11.28 9.82 0.26
C VAL A 412 -11.56 9.98 -1.24
N THR A 413 -10.74 10.78 -1.92
CA THR A 413 -10.78 10.93 -3.39
C THR A 413 -9.54 10.26 -3.97
N CYS A 414 -9.75 9.23 -4.80
CA CYS A 414 -8.67 8.53 -5.46
C CYS A 414 -8.41 9.11 -6.85
N GLU A 415 -7.14 9.38 -7.16
CA GLU A 415 -6.73 9.84 -8.49
C GLU A 415 -6.62 8.69 -9.49
N GLY A 416 -6.79 9.01 -10.78
CA GLY A 416 -6.69 8.02 -11.85
C GLY A 416 -7.83 7.00 -11.84
N ASN A 417 -7.54 5.76 -12.26
CA ASN A 417 -8.52 4.66 -12.28
C ASN A 417 -8.50 3.85 -10.97
N LYS A 418 -8.47 4.54 -9.83
CA LYS A 418 -8.43 3.94 -8.50
C LYS A 418 -9.76 4.10 -7.77
N VAL A 419 -10.07 3.17 -6.88
CA VAL A 419 -11.25 3.21 -6.00
C VAL A 419 -10.78 3.18 -4.55
N CYS A 420 -11.56 3.77 -3.64
CA CYS A 420 -11.28 3.60 -2.22
C CYS A 420 -11.88 2.29 -1.72
N GLU A 421 -11.05 1.47 -1.09
CA GLU A 421 -11.48 0.34 -0.28
C GLU A 421 -10.75 0.40 1.05
N ARG A 422 -11.49 0.41 2.18
CA ARG A 422 -10.92 0.43 3.54
C ARG A 422 -9.94 1.59 3.79
N GLY A 423 -10.26 2.78 3.27
CA GLY A 423 -9.45 4.00 3.45
C GLY A 423 -8.23 4.14 2.54
N ILE A 424 -7.96 3.16 1.69
CA ILE A 424 -6.81 3.18 0.78
C ILE A 424 -7.26 3.21 -0.68
N CYS A 425 -6.53 4.00 -1.48
CA CYS A 425 -6.77 4.11 -2.91
C CYS A 425 -6.11 2.95 -3.66
N VAL A 426 -6.94 2.00 -4.05
CA VAL A 426 -6.52 0.77 -4.73
C VAL A 426 -6.89 0.81 -6.21
N GLN A 427 -6.17 0.06 -7.05
CA GLN A 427 -6.50 0.01 -8.48
C GLN A 427 -7.90 -0.59 -8.69
N ASN A 428 -8.60 -0.12 -9.72
CA ASN A 428 -9.88 -0.68 -10.13
C ASN A 428 -9.78 -2.22 -10.28
N CYS A 429 -10.76 -2.95 -9.76
CA CYS A 429 -10.82 -4.40 -9.81
C CYS A 429 -10.79 -4.97 -11.23
N SER A 430 -11.16 -4.20 -12.25
CA SER A 430 -11.05 -4.60 -13.66
C SER A 430 -9.58 -4.76 -14.07
N CYS A 431 -8.67 -4.15 -13.31
CA CYS A 431 -7.23 -4.19 -13.48
C CYS A 431 -6.59 -5.24 -12.55
N ARG A 432 -6.73 -5.08 -11.23
CA ARG A 432 -6.04 -5.94 -10.25
C ARG A 432 -6.71 -7.31 -10.03
N GLY A 433 -7.91 -7.51 -10.55
CA GLY A 433 -8.75 -8.67 -10.27
C GLY A 433 -9.33 -8.65 -8.85
N CYS A 434 -10.28 -9.54 -8.60
CA CYS A 434 -10.81 -9.80 -7.26
C CYS A 434 -10.39 -11.21 -6.80
N GLY A 435 -10.36 -11.43 -5.49
CA GLY A 435 -10.23 -12.78 -4.93
C GLY A 435 -11.34 -13.73 -5.42
N ASP A 436 -11.12 -15.04 -5.25
CA ASP A 436 -11.99 -16.10 -5.80
C ASP A 436 -13.46 -15.98 -5.35
N ASP A 437 -13.70 -15.38 -4.19
CA ASP A 437 -15.00 -15.16 -3.54
C ASP A 437 -15.72 -13.87 -3.95
N LYS A 438 -15.08 -13.04 -4.78
CA LYS A 438 -15.58 -11.72 -5.17
C LYS A 438 -15.66 -11.56 -6.68
N ARG A 439 -16.36 -10.50 -7.10
CA ARG A 439 -16.51 -10.07 -8.49
C ARG A 439 -16.27 -8.58 -8.59
N CYS A 440 -15.78 -8.18 -9.76
CA CYS A 440 -15.55 -6.78 -10.03
C CYS A 440 -16.88 -6.09 -10.37
N HIS A 441 -17.31 -5.17 -9.52
CA HIS A 441 -18.48 -4.33 -9.80
C HIS A 441 -18.11 -3.24 -10.83
N PRO A 442 -19.05 -2.75 -11.66
CA PRO A 442 -18.78 -1.71 -12.66
C PRO A 442 -18.20 -0.40 -12.13
N ASP A 443 -18.34 -0.12 -10.83
CA ASP A 443 -17.73 1.05 -10.16
C ASP A 443 -16.23 0.85 -9.83
N GLY A 444 -15.70 -0.35 -10.07
CA GLY A 444 -14.31 -0.71 -9.88
C GLY A 444 -13.97 -1.32 -8.52
N ARG A 445 -14.95 -1.61 -7.66
CA ARG A 445 -14.74 -2.27 -6.37
C ARG A 445 -14.93 -3.79 -6.45
N CYS A 446 -14.20 -4.51 -5.59
CA CYS A 446 -14.45 -5.94 -5.39
C CYS A 446 -15.62 -6.18 -4.43
N VAL A 447 -16.72 -6.69 -4.97
CA VAL A 447 -17.95 -7.01 -4.21
C VAL A 447 -18.18 -8.52 -4.16
N ASP A 448 -19.02 -8.99 -3.26
CA ASP A 448 -19.35 -10.42 -3.18
C ASP A 448 -20.00 -10.93 -4.47
N ILE A 449 -19.80 -12.21 -4.79
CA ILE A 449 -20.47 -12.84 -5.94
C ILE A 449 -21.98 -12.63 -5.85
N GLY A 450 -22.58 -12.16 -6.94
CA GLY A 450 -23.99 -11.83 -7.05
C GLY A 450 -24.31 -10.37 -6.72
N CYS A 451 -23.34 -9.58 -6.21
CA CYS A 451 -23.50 -8.15 -5.95
C CYS A 451 -23.03 -7.26 -7.11
N GLU A 452 -22.33 -7.80 -8.11
CA GLU A 452 -21.77 -7.03 -9.24
C GLU A 452 -22.81 -6.35 -10.14
N THR A 453 -24.10 -6.71 -9.99
CA THR A 453 -25.23 -6.09 -10.71
C THR A 453 -26.31 -5.56 -9.78
N GLN A 454 -26.09 -5.57 -8.46
CA GLN A 454 -27.11 -5.22 -7.49
C GLN A 454 -27.03 -3.75 -7.10
N THR A 455 -28.20 -3.15 -6.92
CA THR A 455 -28.32 -1.81 -6.34
C THR A 455 -29.26 -1.91 -5.15
N CYS A 456 -28.69 -1.72 -3.96
CA CYS A 456 -29.46 -1.79 -2.71
C CYS A 456 -30.06 -0.43 -2.36
N GLY A 457 -31.16 -0.46 -1.58
CA GLY A 457 -31.80 0.75 -1.10
C GLY A 457 -30.95 1.52 -0.09
N GLU A 458 -31.39 2.71 0.29
CA GLU A 458 -30.76 3.51 1.34
C GLU A 458 -30.65 2.70 2.65
N GLY A 459 -29.48 2.72 3.27
CA GLY A 459 -29.20 1.95 4.49
C GLY A 459 -29.01 0.44 4.29
N GLN A 460 -28.87 -0.04 3.05
CA GLN A 460 -28.63 -1.46 2.76
C GLN A 460 -27.28 -1.69 2.07
N VAL A 461 -26.67 -2.85 2.34
CA VAL A 461 -25.43 -3.30 1.69
C VAL A 461 -25.68 -4.66 1.05
N CYS A 462 -25.16 -4.86 -0.16
CA CYS A 462 -25.23 -6.17 -0.80
C CYS A 462 -24.21 -7.11 -0.17
N VAL A 463 -24.68 -8.25 0.34
CA VAL A 463 -23.85 -9.32 0.89
C VAL A 463 -24.27 -10.63 0.24
N ALA A 464 -23.31 -11.34 -0.36
CA ALA A 464 -23.56 -12.60 -1.08
C ALA A 464 -24.78 -12.55 -2.04
N GLY A 465 -24.92 -11.45 -2.80
CA GLY A 465 -25.97 -11.24 -3.78
C GLY A 465 -27.34 -10.82 -3.23
N THR A 466 -27.46 -10.58 -1.93
CA THR A 466 -28.71 -10.12 -1.29
C THR A 466 -28.51 -8.77 -0.60
N CYS A 467 -29.42 -7.82 -0.84
CA CYS A 467 -29.44 -6.57 -0.10
C CYS A 467 -29.89 -6.81 1.34
N ARG A 468 -28.98 -6.58 2.28
CA ARG A 468 -29.22 -6.69 3.73
C ARG A 468 -29.21 -5.31 4.36
N ASP A 469 -29.91 -5.17 5.47
CA ASP A 469 -29.85 -3.96 6.27
C ASP A 469 -28.41 -3.77 6.76
N ALA A 470 -27.82 -2.59 6.55
CA ALA A 470 -26.46 -2.31 6.98
C ALA A 470 -26.28 -2.38 8.50
N CYS A 471 -27.36 -2.20 9.26
CA CYS A 471 -27.41 -2.34 10.71
C CYS A 471 -27.61 -3.79 11.18
N GLU A 472 -27.77 -4.76 10.27
CA GLU A 472 -27.99 -6.14 10.66
C GLU A 472 -26.79 -6.71 11.45
N GLY A 473 -27.00 -6.97 12.73
CA GLY A 473 -25.97 -7.48 13.65
C GLY A 473 -25.03 -6.42 14.24
N ALA A 474 -25.28 -5.13 13.97
CA ALA A 474 -24.46 -4.04 14.49
C ALA A 474 -24.62 -3.90 16.01
N MET A 475 -23.49 -3.82 16.72
CA MET A 475 -23.37 -3.47 18.14
C MET A 475 -22.61 -2.16 18.21
N CYS A 476 -23.34 -1.07 18.11
CA CYS A 476 -22.75 0.26 18.08
C CYS A 476 -22.12 0.63 19.42
N PRO A 477 -21.05 1.45 19.41
CA PRO A 477 -20.40 1.92 20.63
C PRO A 477 -21.37 2.59 21.60
N GLY A 478 -21.21 2.32 22.89
CA GLY A 478 -22.07 2.88 23.93
C GLY A 478 -23.54 2.45 23.82
N ASN A 479 -23.84 1.34 23.13
CA ASN A 479 -25.20 0.87 22.82
C ASN A 479 -26.03 1.91 22.05
N ALA A 480 -25.39 2.71 21.20
CA ALA A 480 -26.10 3.64 20.32
C ALA A 480 -27.04 2.89 19.35
N GLU A 481 -28.11 3.55 18.93
CA GLU A 481 -28.98 3.00 17.89
C GLU A 481 -28.26 3.04 16.54
N CYS A 482 -28.36 1.96 15.77
CA CYS A 482 -27.94 1.97 14.37
C CYS A 482 -29.12 2.35 13.49
N VAL A 483 -28.96 3.40 12.68
CA VAL A 483 -29.98 3.91 11.76
C VAL A 483 -29.34 4.10 10.38
N LEU A 484 -29.93 3.49 9.35
CA LEU A 484 -29.47 3.59 7.96
C LEU A 484 -27.98 3.26 7.77
N GLY A 485 -27.50 2.24 8.48
CA GLY A 485 -26.10 1.80 8.42
C GLY A 485 -25.12 2.72 9.16
N GLN A 486 -25.60 3.63 10.00
CA GLN A 486 -24.74 4.50 10.80
C GLN A 486 -25.06 4.34 12.28
N CYS A 487 -24.02 4.22 13.10
CA CYS A 487 -24.15 4.32 14.54
C CYS A 487 -24.47 5.76 14.92
N GLY A 488 -25.57 5.96 15.65
CA GLY A 488 -25.91 7.24 16.24
C GLY A 488 -25.02 7.60 17.42
N ASP A 489 -25.35 8.73 18.07
CA ASP A 489 -24.75 9.06 19.36
C ASP A 489 -25.37 8.18 20.46
N PRO A 490 -24.59 7.75 21.47
CA PRO A 490 -25.11 6.98 22.60
C PRO A 490 -26.27 7.73 23.27
N PRO A 491 -27.35 7.05 23.68
CA PRO A 491 -28.45 7.70 24.37
C PRO A 491 -27.94 8.41 25.63
N LEU A 492 -28.21 9.71 25.73
CA LEU A 492 -27.86 10.52 26.89
C LEU A 492 -28.62 9.99 28.12
N GLY A 493 -27.91 9.32 29.04
CA GLY A 493 -28.44 8.90 30.34
C GLY A 493 -28.54 7.39 30.59
N SER A 494 -28.14 6.53 29.66
CA SER A 494 -27.98 5.11 29.94
C SER A 494 -26.64 4.84 30.60
N VAL A 495 -26.63 4.85 31.94
CA VAL A 495 -25.58 4.24 32.76
C VAL A 495 -25.43 2.77 32.31
N PRO A 496 -24.21 2.20 32.18
CA PRO A 496 -24.06 0.79 31.84
C PRO A 496 -24.59 -0.07 33.00
N GLY A 497 -25.83 -0.53 32.88
CA GLY A 497 -26.32 -1.66 33.65
C GLY A 497 -25.72 -2.92 33.06
N ALA A 498 -24.94 -3.65 33.85
CA ALA A 498 -24.48 -5.00 33.53
C ALA A 498 -25.69 -5.85 33.10
N GLY A 499 -25.75 -6.21 31.82
CA GLY A 499 -26.74 -7.14 31.30
C GLY A 499 -26.28 -8.56 31.58
N ASP A 500 -26.82 -9.17 32.64
CA ASP A 500 -26.95 -10.63 32.69
C ASP A 500 -28.01 -11.05 31.66
N PRO A 501 -27.76 -12.11 30.86
CA PRO A 501 -28.72 -12.59 29.90
C PRO A 501 -29.70 -13.50 30.63
N GLU A 502 -30.84 -12.97 31.06
CA GLU A 502 -32.13 -13.67 31.20
C GLU A 502 -33.12 -12.81 31.98
N THR A 503 -34.07 -12.18 31.28
CA THR A 503 -35.51 -12.21 31.59
C THR A 503 -36.26 -11.19 30.73
N GLY A 504 -37.24 -11.68 29.96
CA GLY A 504 -38.21 -10.85 29.28
C GLY A 504 -39.11 -10.16 30.30
N GLY A 505 -39.18 -8.83 30.25
CA GLY A 505 -40.06 -8.03 31.09
C GLY A 505 -40.30 -6.68 30.46
N SER A 506 -41.48 -6.51 29.85
CA SER A 506 -41.99 -5.22 29.38
C SER A 506 -42.11 -4.22 30.54
N GLY A 507 -41.40 -3.10 30.44
CA GLY A 507 -41.55 -1.91 31.27
C GLY A 507 -41.75 -0.67 30.38
N PRO A 508 -42.46 0.37 30.84
CA PRO A 508 -43.31 1.19 29.98
C PRO A 508 -42.55 2.24 29.16
N ASP A 509 -42.99 2.41 27.92
CA ASP A 509 -42.61 3.51 27.02
C ASP A 509 -42.93 4.87 27.65
N ILE A 510 -41.90 5.70 27.83
CA ILE A 510 -42.07 7.14 28.02
C ILE A 510 -42.16 7.78 26.64
N ILE A 511 -43.38 7.92 26.14
CA ILE A 511 -43.68 8.70 24.93
C ILE A 511 -43.54 10.18 25.28
N ILE A 512 -42.50 10.83 24.77
CA ILE A 512 -42.43 12.30 24.72
C ILE A 512 -43.09 12.75 23.41
N THR A 513 -44.39 13.06 23.47
CA THR A 513 -45.06 13.85 22.42
C THR A 513 -44.61 15.32 22.51
N PRO A 514 -44.29 15.99 21.38
CA PRO A 514 -43.98 17.41 21.38
C PRO A 514 -45.25 18.26 21.60
N PRO A 515 -45.14 19.49 22.16
CA PRO A 515 -46.30 20.28 22.56
C PRO A 515 -47.11 20.80 21.38
N THR A 516 -48.42 20.61 21.48
CA THR A 516 -49.45 21.17 20.61
C THR A 516 -49.49 22.70 20.70
N GLY A 517 -49.22 23.37 19.57
CA GLY A 517 -49.56 24.77 19.35
C GLY A 517 -50.97 24.89 18.75
N SER A 518 -51.86 25.57 19.47
CA SER A 518 -53.21 25.92 19.04
C SER A 518 -53.19 27.00 17.95
N GLY A 519 -53.97 26.82 16.88
CA GLY A 519 -54.30 27.95 16.00
C GLY A 519 -54.92 27.59 14.64
N GLY A 520 -56.23 27.82 14.51
CA GLY A 520 -56.84 28.27 13.26
C GLY A 520 -57.43 27.19 12.33
N THR A 521 -58.74 26.96 12.44
CA THR A 521 -59.55 26.52 11.29
C THR A 521 -59.62 27.66 10.27
N PRO A 522 -59.64 27.37 8.95
CA PRO A 522 -60.93 27.48 8.28
C PRO A 522 -61.22 26.40 7.22
N SER A 523 -62.50 26.06 7.19
CA SER A 523 -63.37 25.52 6.13
C SER A 523 -62.81 25.39 4.70
N LEU A 524 -62.95 24.20 4.10
CA LEU A 524 -62.95 23.96 2.66
C LEU A 524 -64.37 23.63 2.16
N PRO A 525 -64.79 24.06 0.95
CA PRO A 525 -65.83 23.40 0.17
C PRO A 525 -65.23 22.48 -0.94
N PRO A 526 -66.04 21.60 -1.56
CA PRO A 526 -65.58 20.35 -2.20
C PRO A 526 -65.32 20.47 -3.74
N PRO A 527 -64.91 19.40 -4.45
CA PRO A 527 -63.99 19.46 -5.59
C PRO A 527 -64.69 19.51 -6.95
N THR A 528 -63.98 20.00 -7.98
CA THR A 528 -64.31 19.74 -9.40
C THR A 528 -63.07 19.68 -10.30
N GLN A 529 -62.90 18.50 -10.92
CA GLN A 529 -62.55 18.18 -12.33
C GLN A 529 -61.49 18.97 -13.15
N THR A 530 -60.47 18.21 -13.58
CA THR A 530 -59.90 18.01 -14.94
C THR A 530 -59.55 19.17 -15.90
N GLY A 531 -58.29 19.14 -16.39
CA GLY A 531 -57.98 19.24 -17.83
C GLY A 531 -56.99 20.32 -18.30
N GLY A 532 -55.96 19.90 -19.05
CA GLY A 532 -55.42 20.67 -20.20
C GLY A 532 -54.07 21.40 -20.02
N GLY A 533 -53.07 21.01 -20.82
CA GLY A 533 -51.73 21.60 -20.86
C GLY A 533 -51.54 22.79 -21.79
N GLY A 534 -50.32 23.35 -21.78
CA GLY A 534 -49.84 24.39 -22.70
C GLY A 534 -48.45 24.91 -22.30
N ASN A 535 -47.49 24.80 -23.22
CA ASN A 535 -46.06 25.13 -23.13
C ASN A 535 -45.80 26.59 -23.61
N PRO A 536 -44.55 27.06 -23.88
CA PRO A 536 -43.58 27.70 -22.98
C PRO A 536 -43.22 29.18 -23.33
N GLY A 537 -42.37 29.81 -22.50
CA GLY A 537 -41.61 31.05 -22.77
C GLY A 537 -41.98 32.21 -21.84
N THR A 538 -41.09 33.03 -21.26
CA THR A 538 -39.64 33.26 -21.38
C THR A 538 -39.17 34.08 -20.17
N SER A 539 -37.96 33.78 -19.69
CA SER A 539 -36.93 34.68 -19.14
C SER A 539 -37.25 35.64 -17.97
N THR A 540 -36.63 35.39 -16.81
CA THR A 540 -35.53 36.19 -16.22
C THR A 540 -35.16 35.58 -14.85
N VAL A 541 -33.98 34.97 -14.73
CA VAL A 541 -33.43 34.49 -13.45
C VAL A 541 -32.17 35.30 -13.13
N SER A 542 -32.17 35.91 -11.95
CA SER A 542 -31.04 36.51 -11.24
C SER A 542 -31.07 35.94 -9.80
N PRO A 543 -29.92 35.96 -9.09
CA PRO A 543 -29.47 34.84 -8.25
C PRO A 543 -30.17 34.74 -6.88
N PRO A 544 -30.09 33.56 -6.22
CA PRO A 544 -30.67 33.36 -4.90
C PRO A 544 -29.84 34.05 -3.78
N PRO A 545 -30.49 34.53 -2.70
CA PRO A 545 -29.82 34.92 -1.46
C PRO A 545 -29.35 33.68 -0.66
N PRO A 546 -28.40 33.83 0.28
CA PRO A 546 -27.74 32.69 0.94
C PRO A 546 -28.68 31.91 1.88
N PRO A 547 -28.45 30.59 2.07
CA PRO A 547 -29.20 29.82 3.05
C PRO A 547 -28.75 30.21 4.46
N ARG A 548 -29.73 30.61 5.29
CA ARG A 548 -29.60 30.70 6.74
C ARG A 548 -29.25 29.31 7.28
N ARG A 549 -28.09 29.19 7.93
CA ARG A 549 -27.72 28.02 8.72
C ARG A 549 -28.61 27.96 9.97
N GLY A 550 -29.52 27.00 10.01
CA GLY A 550 -30.06 26.50 11.27
C GLY A 550 -28.98 25.63 11.92
N ALA A 551 -28.45 26.10 13.05
CA ALA A 551 -27.57 25.29 13.89
C ALA A 551 -28.41 24.19 14.54
N ALA A 552 -28.14 22.93 14.20
CA ALA A 552 -28.54 21.81 15.04
C ALA A 552 -27.54 21.75 16.21
N SER A 553 -28.04 22.09 17.39
CA SER A 553 -27.34 21.98 18.67
C SER A 553 -27.32 20.51 19.08
N GLY A 554 -26.14 19.92 19.17
CA GLY A 554 -25.95 18.56 19.69
C GLY A 554 -24.84 18.58 20.73
N SER A 555 -25.18 18.22 21.97
CA SER A 555 -24.25 18.02 23.08
C SER A 555 -23.84 16.54 23.08
N SER A 556 -22.54 16.24 23.09
CA SER A 556 -22.03 14.85 23.10
C SER A 556 -21.10 14.60 24.30
N CYS A 557 -21.23 13.43 24.93
CA CYS A 557 -20.51 13.02 26.15
C CYS A 557 -19.45 11.95 25.87
N GLN A 558 -18.28 12.03 26.53
CA GLN A 558 -17.14 11.11 26.31
C GLN A 558 -16.86 10.21 27.52
N PHE A 559 -16.23 9.10 27.18
CA PHE A 559 -15.44 8.20 27.99
C PHE A 559 -13.97 8.54 27.69
N SER A 560 -13.11 8.78 28.70
CA SER A 560 -11.79 9.43 28.48
C SER A 560 -10.59 8.49 28.54
N GLY A 561 -9.61 8.74 27.68
CA GLY A 561 -8.19 8.43 27.86
C GLY A 561 -7.37 9.71 27.61
N THR A 562 -6.32 9.96 28.39
CA THR A 562 -5.39 11.08 28.17
C THR A 562 -3.96 10.65 28.46
N ALA A 563 -3.09 10.84 27.47
CA ALA A 563 -1.65 10.66 27.55
C ALA A 563 -0.99 11.67 28.51
N ALA A 564 0.00 11.19 29.25
CA ALA A 564 0.76 11.97 30.22
C ALA A 564 1.98 12.62 29.57
N SER A 565 1.98 13.95 29.52
CA SER A 565 3.18 14.77 29.34
C SER A 565 4.07 14.69 30.59
N HIS A 566 5.32 14.27 30.43
CA HIS A 566 6.35 14.46 31.45
C HIS A 566 7.29 15.60 31.06
N GLY A 567 7.24 16.69 31.81
CA GLY A 567 8.29 17.69 31.85
C GLY A 567 8.62 18.06 33.29
N VAL A 568 9.83 17.72 33.76
CA VAL A 568 10.51 18.40 34.89
C VAL A 568 12.03 18.37 34.68
N LEU A 569 12.55 19.56 34.38
CA LEU A 569 13.80 20.21 34.85
C LEU A 569 15.13 19.42 34.93
N GLY A 570 16.12 19.95 34.21
CA GLY A 570 17.44 20.24 34.81
C GLY A 570 18.66 19.95 33.94
N LEU A 571 19.19 21.00 33.28
CA LEU A 571 20.58 21.49 33.43
C LEU A 571 20.98 22.28 32.18
N GLY A 572 20.96 23.61 32.31
CA GLY A 572 21.71 24.49 31.42
C GLY A 572 23.17 24.55 31.88
N LEU A 573 24.10 24.44 30.93
CA LEU A 573 25.39 25.16 30.83
C LEU A 573 26.32 24.43 29.86
N LEU A 574 26.54 24.99 28.66
CA LEU A 574 27.84 25.51 28.21
C LEU A 574 27.87 25.71 26.69
N ALA A 575 28.14 26.96 26.32
CA ALA A 575 28.44 27.40 24.97
C ALA A 575 29.91 27.13 24.60
N LEU A 576 30.11 26.74 23.34
CA LEU A 576 31.14 27.17 22.39
C LEU A 576 32.60 27.39 22.88
N ALA A 577 33.49 26.48 22.48
CA ALA A 577 34.86 26.72 21.99
C ALA A 577 35.45 25.34 21.61
N GLY A 578 36.20 25.11 20.53
CA GLY A 578 36.83 25.98 19.56
C GLY A 578 37.55 25.13 18.51
N PHE A 579 37.95 25.82 17.44
CA PHE A 579 38.74 25.35 16.31
C PHE A 579 40.04 24.62 16.68
N ALA A 580 40.38 23.68 15.79
CA ALA A 580 41.73 23.31 15.36
C ALA A 580 42.70 22.64 16.35
N TRP A 581 43.08 21.38 16.05
CA TRP A 581 44.51 21.13 15.85
C TRP A 581 44.82 20.00 14.86
N ARG A 582 45.77 20.34 13.99
CA ARG A 582 46.39 19.55 12.93
C ARG A 582 47.70 18.99 13.51
N ARG A 583 48.04 17.75 13.13
CA ARG A 583 49.38 17.11 13.06
C ARG A 583 49.80 16.08 14.13
N ARG A 584 50.02 14.88 13.57
CA ARG A 584 51.20 13.99 13.66
C ARG A 584 51.37 13.12 14.91
N ARG A 585 51.36 11.80 14.67
CA ARG A 585 52.48 10.82 14.82
C ARG A 585 52.02 9.50 14.19
N ARG A 586 52.48 9.10 12.99
CA ARG A 586 53.59 8.14 12.74
C ARG A 586 53.95 7.29 13.98
N SER A 587 53.65 5.98 13.96
CA SER A 587 54.62 4.91 13.61
C SER A 587 54.13 3.49 13.99
N ASN A 588 54.33 2.55 13.04
CA ASN A 588 54.52 1.09 13.17
C ASN A 588 53.26 0.24 13.49
N LEU A 589 53.04 -0.98 12.97
CA LEU A 589 53.93 -1.98 12.36
C LEU A 589 53.27 -2.68 11.15
N SER A 590 54.10 -3.02 10.18
CA SER A 590 53.95 -4.11 9.23
C SER A 590 54.23 -5.46 9.88
N GLN A 591 53.32 -6.43 9.69
CA GLN A 591 53.62 -7.79 9.24
C GLN A 591 52.35 -8.39 8.63
#